data_AF-A0A1I9G822-F1
#
_entry.id   AF-A0A1I9G822-F1
#
_cell.length_a   1.000
_cell.length_b   1.000
_cell.length_c   1.000
_cell.angle_alpha   90.00
_cell.angle_beta   90.00
_cell.angle_gamma   90.00
#
_symmetry.space_group_name_H-M   'P 1'
#
loop_
_entity.id
_entity.type
_entity.pdbx_description
1 polymer ?
#
loop_
_entity_poly.entity_id
_entity_poly.type
_entity_poly.pdbx_seq_one_letter_code
_entity_poly.pdbx_strand_id
1 'polypeptide(L)' 'MRKLENNPENGNYIPTCAGDTDILFDRIQCHRLSHICWCVNPKTGIPQSGTSKYNAKPNCDGTLQQNDLSRRQIKG' A
#
# COMPACT_ATOMS: atom_id res chain seq x y z
N MET A 1 -12.80 -22.20 -4.26
CA MET A 1 -12.20 -20.85 -4.37
C MET A 1 -10.77 -21.04 -4.84
N ARG A 2 -10.43 -20.69 -6.10
CA ARG A 2 -9.06 -20.85 -6.61
C ARG A 2 -8.19 -19.81 -5.91
N LYS A 3 -7.28 -20.26 -5.03
CA LYS A 3 -6.16 -19.42 -4.60
C LYS A 3 -5.35 -19.15 -5.88
N LEU A 4 -5.35 -17.90 -6.36
CA LEU A 4 -4.44 -17.50 -7.42
C LEU A 4 -3.04 -17.83 -6.90
N GLU A 5 -2.38 -18.81 -7.53
CA GLU A 5 -1.00 -19.14 -7.20
C GLU A 5 -0.19 -17.84 -7.24
N ASN A 6 0.64 -17.63 -6.21
CA ASN A 6 1.55 -16.51 -6.08
C ASN A 6 2.61 -16.55 -7.17
N ASN A 7 2.23 -16.32 -8.43
CA ASN A 7 3.14 -16.15 -9.53
C ASN A 7 3.41 -14.66 -9.72
N PRO A 8 4.53 -14.13 -9.18
CA PRO A 8 4.92 -12.73 -9.36
C PRO A 8 5.12 -12.33 -10.83
N GLU A 9 5.15 -13.28 -11.77
CA GLU A 9 5.31 -13.01 -13.20
C GLU A 9 4.00 -12.73 -13.95
N ASN A 10 2.83 -13.05 -13.36
CA ASN A 10 1.54 -12.98 -14.05
C ASN A 10 0.91 -11.57 -14.10
N GLY A 11 1.59 -10.50 -13.65
CA GLY A 11 0.99 -9.16 -13.62
C GLY A 11 -0.07 -8.97 -12.52
N ASN A 12 -0.44 -10.04 -11.83
CA ASN A 12 -1.52 -10.04 -10.86
C ASN A 12 -1.02 -9.58 -9.51
N TYR A 13 -1.74 -8.62 -8.92
CA TYR A 13 -1.51 -8.19 -7.56
C TYR A 13 -2.18 -9.16 -6.58
N ILE A 14 -1.38 -9.75 -5.69
CA ILE A 14 -1.87 -10.56 -4.57
C ILE A 14 -1.53 -9.83 -3.28
N PRO A 15 -2.53 -9.54 -2.42
CA PRO A 15 -2.29 -8.83 -1.18
C PRO A 15 -1.51 -9.69 -0.17
N THR A 16 -0.52 -9.09 0.47
CA THR A 16 0.17 -9.61 1.65
C THR A 16 -0.66 -9.39 2.93
N CYS A 17 -0.66 -10.39 3.82
CA CYS A 17 -1.31 -10.33 5.12
C CYS A 17 -0.26 -10.16 6.24
N ALA A 18 -0.64 -9.50 7.34
CA ALA A 18 0.19 -9.31 8.52
C ALA A 18 -0.15 -10.34 9.61
N GLY A 19 0.90 -10.88 10.23
CA GLY A 19 0.80 -11.84 11.33
C GLY A 19 0.41 -13.25 10.86
N ASP A 20 0.37 -14.19 11.81
CA ASP A 20 0.18 -15.62 11.51
C ASP A 20 -1.27 -16.01 11.21
N THR A 21 -2.23 -15.12 11.48
CA THR A 21 -3.65 -15.44 11.40
C THR A 21 -4.27 -15.14 10.03
N ASP A 22 -3.54 -14.47 9.13
CA ASP A 22 -4.03 -14.00 7.81
C ASP A 22 -5.32 -13.15 7.87
N ILE A 23 -5.66 -12.60 9.04
CA ILE A 23 -6.90 -11.82 9.26
C ILE A 23 -6.72 -10.37 8.82
N LEU A 24 -5.51 -9.83 8.93
CA LEU A 24 -5.21 -8.44 8.63
C LEU A 24 -4.31 -8.34 7.41
N PHE A 25 -4.52 -7.30 6.60
CA PHE A 25 -3.60 -6.92 5.53
C PHE A 25 -2.33 -6.32 6.10
N ASP A 26 -1.19 -6.58 5.46
CA ASP A 26 0.03 -5.82 5.76
C ASP A 26 -0.22 -4.34 5.44
N ARG A 27 0.28 -3.44 6.27
CA ARG A 27 0.12 -2.00 6.06
C ARG A 27 0.79 -1.57 4.77
N ILE A 28 1.91 -2.20 4.41
CA ILE A 28 2.65 -1.91 3.19
C ILE A 28 2.40 -3.01 2.18
N GLN A 29 1.78 -2.65 1.07
CA GLN A 29 1.58 -3.55 -0.06
C GLN A 29 2.51 -3.15 -1.19
N CYS A 30 3.15 -4.14 -1.84
CA CYS A 30 4.08 -3.88 -2.93
C CYS A 30 3.71 -4.69 -4.18
N HIS A 31 3.53 -4.00 -5.30
CA HIS A 31 3.43 -4.61 -6.61
C HIS A 31 4.82 -4.82 -7.19
N ARG A 32 5.28 -6.08 -7.23
CA ARG A 32 6.67 -6.42 -7.57
C ARG A 32 7.06 -6.04 -8.99
N LEU A 33 6.16 -6.17 -9.96
CA LEU A 33 6.46 -5.90 -11.38
C LEU A 33 6.56 -4.41 -11.70
N SER A 34 5.72 -3.57 -11.10
CA SER A 34 5.84 -2.11 -11.26
C SER A 34 6.81 -1.49 -10.26
N HIS A 35 7.29 -2.27 -9.29
CA HIS A 35 8.06 -1.82 -8.15
C HIS A 35 7.40 -0.67 -7.36
N ILE A 36 6.07 -0.64 -7.31
CA ILE A 36 5.32 0.37 -6.55
C ILE A 36 4.87 -0.24 -5.23
N CYS A 37 5.12 0.45 -4.12
CA CYS A 37 4.53 0.11 -2.82
C CYS A 37 3.56 1.21 -2.37
N TRP A 38 2.51 0.87 -1.63
CA TRP A 38 1.51 1.80 -1.09
C TRP A 38 1.03 1.35 0.29
N CYS A 39 0.41 2.27 1.04
CA CYS A 39 -0.22 1.95 2.30
C CYS A 39 -1.66 1.48 2.09
N VAL A 40 -2.11 0.48 2.86
CA VAL A 40 -3.51 0.05 2.90
C VAL A 40 -4.05 0.08 4.33
N ASN A 41 -5.38 0.10 4.45
CA ASN A 41 -6.04 -0.14 5.73
C ASN A 41 -5.90 -1.63 6.13
N PRO A 42 -5.31 -1.97 7.30
CA PRO A 42 -5.12 -3.37 7.71
C PRO A 42 -6.39 -4.21 7.82
N LYS A 43 -7.54 -3.57 8.05
CA LYS A 43 -8.83 -4.27 8.21
C LYS A 43 -9.57 -4.46 6.89
N THR A 44 -9.42 -3.54 5.94
CA THR A 44 -10.21 -3.55 4.69
C THR A 44 -9.39 -3.78 3.42
N GLY A 45 -8.06 -3.65 3.49
CA GLY A 45 -7.16 -3.73 2.34
C GLY A 45 -7.25 -2.54 1.38
N ILE A 46 -8.06 -1.52 1.71
CA ILE A 46 -8.26 -0.34 0.84
C ILE A 46 -6.99 0.51 0.82
N PRO A 47 -6.45 0.85 -0.37
CA PRO A 47 -5.27 1.71 -0.50
C PRO A 47 -5.53 3.14 -0.05
N GLN A 48 -4.52 3.74 0.60
CA GLN A 48 -4.54 5.13 1.03
C GLN A 48 -3.98 6.05 -0.06
N SER A 49 -4.79 7.00 -0.53
CA SER A 49 -4.38 7.98 -1.54
C SER A 49 -3.14 8.77 -1.14
N GLY A 50 -2.21 8.98 -2.08
CA GLY A 50 -0.98 9.74 -1.85
C GLY A 50 0.16 8.96 -1.17
N THR A 51 -0.04 7.69 -0.84
CA THR A 51 0.98 6.86 -0.18
C THR A 51 1.84 6.04 -1.13
N SER A 52 1.52 6.02 -2.43
CA SER A 52 2.27 5.24 -3.42
C SER A 52 3.70 5.76 -3.60
N LYS A 53 4.69 4.87 -3.56
CA LYS A 53 6.12 5.14 -3.78
C LYS A 53 6.71 4.12 -4.75
N TYR A 54 7.52 4.61 -5.69
CA TYR A 54 8.28 3.77 -6.63
C TYR A 54 9.63 3.39 -6.02
N ASN A 55 10.00 2.11 -6.10
CA ASN A 55 11.25 1.55 -5.58
C ASN A 55 11.54 1.86 -4.10
N ALA A 56 10.51 2.19 -3.31
CA ALA A 56 10.66 2.51 -1.89
C ALA A 56 9.41 2.10 -1.11
N LYS A 57 9.59 1.76 0.17
CA LYS A 57 8.49 1.48 1.09
C LYS A 57 7.93 2.80 1.65
N PRO A 58 6.61 3.04 1.59
CA PRO A 58 6.02 4.21 2.22
C PRO A 58 6.00 4.09 3.74
N ASN A 59 6.00 5.23 4.43
CA ASN A 59 5.75 5.28 5.86
C ASN A 59 4.23 5.27 6.11
N CYS A 60 3.73 4.17 6.68
CA CYS A 60 2.31 3.96 6.98
C CYS A 60 1.98 4.17 8.47
N ASP A 61 2.86 4.84 9.21
CA ASP A 61 2.70 5.08 10.65
C ASP A 61 1.91 6.38 10.88
N GLY A 62 0.59 6.31 10.68
CA GLY A 62 -0.41 7.17 11.33
C GLY A 62 -0.44 8.66 10.99
N THR A 63 0.63 9.28 10.50
CA THR A 63 0.61 10.64 10.00
C THR A 63 0.56 10.54 8.48
N LEU A 64 -0.63 10.74 7.92
CA LEU A 64 -0.72 11.50 6.66
C LEU A 64 0.37 12.57 6.77
N GLN A 65 1.32 12.62 5.83
CA GLN A 65 2.21 13.77 5.78
C GLN A 65 1.29 14.98 5.72
N GLN A 66 1.15 15.69 6.84
CA GLN A 66 0.38 16.94 6.96
C GLN A 66 0.87 17.96 5.92
N ASN A 67 2.04 17.69 5.32
CA ASN A 67 2.66 18.43 4.25
C ASN A 67 1.94 18.38 2.88
N ASP A 68 1.01 17.45 2.62
CA ASP A 68 0.20 17.50 1.37
C ASP A 68 -1.10 18.32 1.51
N LEU A 69 -1.53 18.62 2.74
CA LEU A 69 -2.55 19.65 2.98
C LEU A 69 -1.93 21.06 3.00
N SER A 70 -0.63 21.18 3.31
CA SER A 70 0.09 22.47 3.28
C SER A 70 0.47 22.95 1.88
N ARG A 71 0.51 22.08 0.86
CA ARG A 71 0.81 22.50 -0.54
C ARG A 71 -0.39 23.16 -1.24
N ARG A 72 -1.58 23.13 -0.64
CA ARG A 72 -2.79 23.82 -1.16
C ARG A 72 -3.08 25.17 -0.50
N GLN A 73 -2.19 25.69 0.36
CA GLN A 73 -2.29 27.10 0.77
C GLN A 73 -1.69 27.99 -0.33
N ILE A 74 -2.57 28.64 -1.07
CA ILE A 74 -2.30 29.63 -2.12
C ILE A 74 -1.27 30.66 -1.64
N LYS A 75 -0.24 30.93 -2.48
CA LYS A 75 0.56 32.15 -2.41
C LYS A 75 -0.39 33.35 -2.57
N GLY A 76 -0.63 34.07 -1.48
CA GLY A 76 -1.08 35.46 -1.48
C GLY A 76 0.04 36.31 -0.94
#